data_AF-A0A354B0K2-F1
#
_entry.id   AF-A0A354B0K2-F1
#
_cell.length_a   1.000
_cell.length_b   1.000
_cell.length_c   1.000
_cell.angle_alpha   90.00
_cell.angle_beta   90.00
_cell.angle_gamma   90.00
#
_symmetry.space_group_name_H-M   'P 1'
#
loop_
_entity.id
_entity.type
_entity.pdbx_description
1 polymer ?
#
loop_
_entity_poly.entity_id
_entity_poly.type
_entity_poly.pdbx_seq_one_letter_code
_entity_poly.pdbx_strand_id
1 'polypeptide(L)' 'EILYLKDTLNGLLAEHTGQPLDKIAEDTDRDYFLSPAEAVEYGLIDRVVTDTSSFTAAG' A
#
# COMPACT_ATOMS: atom_id res chain seq x y z
N GLU A 1 0.50 -12.35 21.42
CA GLU A 1 0.88 -12.82 20.06
C GLU A 1 0.32 -11.93 18.95
N ILE A 2 -0.96 -11.51 18.99
CA ILE A 2 -1.55 -10.60 17.97
C ILE A 2 -0.82 -9.26 17.83
N LEU A 3 -0.40 -8.65 18.95
CA LEU A 3 0.32 -7.37 18.95
C LEU A 3 1.65 -7.43 18.19
N TYR A 4 2.43 -8.50 18.38
CA TYR A 4 3.72 -8.66 17.69
C TYR A 4 3.53 -8.78 16.17
N LEU A 5 2.50 -9.51 15.75
CA LEU A 5 2.17 -9.63 14.33
C LEU A 5 1.72 -8.30 13.74
N LYS A 6 0.86 -7.54 14.45
CA LYS A 6 0.40 -6.21 14.01
C LYS A 6 1.59 -5.26 13.83
N ASP A 7 2.51 -5.25 14.80
CA ASP A 7 3.70 -4.39 14.76
C ASP A 7 4.66 -4.77 13.62
N THR A 8 4.85 -6.07 13.37
CA THR A 8 5.65 -6.58 12.25
C THR A 8 5.06 -6.16 10.89
N LEU A 9 3.74 -6.29 10.73
CA LEU A 9 3.05 -5.89 9.50
C LEU A 9 3.12 -4.38 9.29
N ASN A 10 2.92 -3.59 10.35
CA ASN A 10 3.00 -2.13 10.27
C ASN A 10 4.41 -1.65 9.94
N GLY A 11 5.44 -2.32 10.46
CA GLY A 11 6.84 -2.09 10.10
C GLY A 11 7.12 -2.32 8.61
N LEU A 12 6.65 -3.45 8.07
CA LEU A 12 6.80 -3.78 6.65
C LEU A 12 6.05 -2.78 5.75
N LEU A 13 4.83 -2.41 6.12
CA LEU A 13 4.07 -1.40 5.40
C LEU A 13 4.78 -0.05 5.40
N ALA A 14 5.31 0.39 6.55
CA ALA A 14 6.06 1.64 6.66
C ALA A 14 7.32 1.63 5.77
N GLU A 15 8.07 0.52 5.76
CA GLU A 15 9.28 0.38 4.95
C GLU A 15 9.00 0.46 3.45
N HIS A 16 7.96 -0.22 2.97
CA HIS A 16 7.65 -0.26 1.54
C HIS A 16 6.88 0.95 1.03
N THR A 17 6.04 1.57 1.87
CA THR A 17 5.26 2.76 1.48
C THR A 17 6.02 4.06 1.72
N GLY A 18 7.09 4.04 2.52
CA GLY A 18 7.80 5.25 2.97
C GLY A 18 7.01 6.08 3.97
N GLN A 19 5.88 5.58 4.49
CA GLN A 19 5.07 6.26 5.47
C GLN A 19 5.61 6.05 6.90
N PRO A 20 5.40 7.00 7.81
CA PRO A 20 5.73 6.81 9.23
C PRO A 20 4.92 5.66 9.85
N LEU A 21 5.55 4.91 10.76
CA LEU A 21 4.92 3.79 11.47
C LEU A 21 3.63 4.22 12.20
N ASP A 22 3.64 5.39 12.83
CA ASP A 22 2.49 5.93 13.55
C ASP A 22 1.28 6.14 12.63
N LYS A 23 1.53 6.60 11.40
CA LYS A 23 0.49 6.79 10.38
C LYS A 23 -0.08 5.45 9.92
N ILE A 24 0.79 4.47 9.62
CA ILE A 24 0.36 3.11 9.29
C ILE A 24 -0.47 2.52 10.44
N ALA A 25 -0.06 2.72 11.70
CA ALA A 25 -0.76 2.19 12.85
C ALA A 25 -2.17 2.78 13.02
N GLU A 26 -2.35 4.06 12.75
CA GLU A 26 -3.66 4.72 12.72
C GLU A 26 -4.52 4.23 11.54
N ASP A 27 -3.95 4.21 10.33
CA ASP A 27 -4.64 3.83 9.09
C ASP A 27 -4.99 2.32 9.07
N THR A 28 -4.27 1.48 9.81
CA THR A 28 -4.54 0.03 9.94
C THR A 28 -5.36 -0.33 11.20
N ASP A 29 -5.70 0.63 12.05
CA ASP A 29 -6.55 0.36 13.22
C ASP A 29 -8.02 0.13 12.81
N ARG A 30 -8.42 0.71 11.69
CA ARG A 30 -9.74 0.56 11.06
C ARG A 30 -9.57 0.19 9.59
N ASP A 31 -10.64 -0.32 8.99
CA ASP A 31 -10.65 -0.53 7.54
C ASP A 31 -10.50 0.82 6.82
N TYR A 32 -9.33 1.02 6.21
CA TYR A 32 -9.01 2.21 5.44
C TYR A 32 -8.93 1.84 3.95
N PHE A 33 -9.95 2.25 3.20
CA PHE A 33 -10.02 2.02 1.77
C PHE A 33 -9.50 3.23 1.02
N LEU A 34 -8.56 2.98 0.11
CA LEU A 34 -7.96 4.00 -0.75
C LEU A 34 -8.45 3.82 -2.18
N SER A 35 -8.73 4.93 -2.85
CA SER A 35 -8.89 4.94 -4.30
C SER A 35 -7.56 4.61 -4.99
N PRO A 36 -7.57 4.21 -6.28
CA PRO A 36 -6.34 3.91 -7.01
C PRO A 36 -5.35 5.09 -7.02
N ALA A 37 -5.83 6.34 -7.07
CA ALA A 37 -4.97 7.51 -7.05
C ALA A 37 -4.33 7.71 -5.66
N GLU A 38 -5.13 7.57 -4.59
CA GLU A 38 -4.62 7.67 -3.23
C GLU A 38 -3.65 6.53 -2.90
N ALA A 39 -3.87 5.33 -3.41
CA ALA A 39 -2.96 4.21 -3.22
C ALA A 39 -1.58 4.44 -3.87
N VAL A 40 -1.52 5.17 -4.99
CA VAL A 40 -0.24 5.61 -5.59
C VAL A 40 0.43 6.66 -4.71
N GLU A 41 -0.30 7.68 -4.27
CA GLU A 41 0.23 8.74 -3.41
C GLU A 41 0.70 8.20 -2.05
N TYR A 42 -0.01 7.20 -1.53
CA TYR A 42 0.33 6.52 -0.29
C TYR A 42 1.62 5.69 -0.42
N GLY A 43 2.01 5.31 -1.64
CA GLY A 43 3.16 4.45 -1.92
C GLY A 43 2.85 2.95 -1.86
N LEU A 44 1.57 2.56 -1.94
CA LEU A 44 1.17 1.14 -2.00
C LEU A 44 1.36 0.53 -3.39
N ILE A 45 1.21 1.35 -4.44
CA ILE A 45 1.33 0.92 -5.84
C ILE A 45 2.07 1.99 -6.65
N ASP A 46 2.84 1.58 -7.66
CA ASP A 46 3.63 2.54 -8.45
C ASP A 46 2.79 3.33 -9.46
N ARG A 47 1.76 2.70 -10.05
CA ARG A 47 0.91 3.30 -11.08
C ARG A 47 -0.41 2.56 -11.24
N VAL A 48 -1.44 3.29 -11.69
CA VAL A 48 -2.73 2.72 -12.10
C VAL A 48 -2.72 2.48 -13.61
N VAL A 49 -2.99 1.25 -14.04
CA VAL A 49 -3.10 0.89 -15.46
C VAL A 49 -4.56 1.06 -15.90
N THR A 50 -4.81 1.99 -16.81
CA THR A 50 -6.15 2.28 -17.34
C THR A 50 -6.45 1.59 -18.66
N ASP A 51 -5.42 1.13 -19.37
CA ASP A 51 -5.55 0.54 -20.68
C ASP A 51 -4.55 -0.61 -20.90
N THR A 52 -5.08 -1.76 -21.30
CA THR A 52 -4.32 -3.00 -21.49
C THR A 52 -3.60 -3.07 -22.84
N SER A 53 -3.78 -2.09 -23.74
CA SER A 53 -3.04 -2.05 -25.02
C SER A 53 -1.53 -1.95 -24.82
N SER A 54 -1.09 -1.37 -23.69
CA SER A 54 0.31 -1.29 -23.30
C SER A 54 0.97 -2.64 -22.95
N PHE A 55 0.17 -3.70 -22.79
CA PHE A 55 0.62 -5.07 -22.55
C PHE A 55 0.47 -6.00 -23.76
N THR A 56 0.31 -5.46 -24.98
CA THR A 56 0.41 -6.29 -26.20
C THR A 56 1.84 -6.84 -26.32
N ALA A 57 2.01 -8.04 -25.79
CA ALA A 57 3.23 -8.82 -25.87
C ALA A 57 3.62 -8.96 -27.35
N ALA A 58 4.81 -8.48 -27.67
CA ALA A 58 5.53 -8.95 -28.84
C ALA A 58 5.80 -10.45 -28.65
N GLY A 59 5.22 -11.29 -29.52
CA GLY A 59 5.47 -12.73 -29.61
C GLY A 59 4.22 -13.54 -29.90
#